data_AF-A0A8S3ESB8-F1
#
_entry.id   AF-A0A8S3ESB8-F1
#
_cell.length_a   1.000
_cell.length_b   1.000
_cell.length_c   1.000
_cell.angle_alpha   90.00
_cell.angle_beta   90.00
_cell.angle_gamma   90.00
#
_symmetry.space_group_name_H-M   'P 1'
#
loop_
_entity.id
_entity.type
_entity.pdbx_description
1 polymer ?
#
loop_
_entity_poly.entity_id
_entity_poly.type
_entity_poly.pdbx_seq_one_letter_code
_entity_poly.pdbx_strand_id
1 'polypeptide(L)' 'PTDLVNMDDVVAAAEEFLPDLIKLVLGKSNVENGLQMILRYFQDPLLNKQLFYMILDEVLLQIFPELQAHFEK' A
#
# COMPACT_ATOMS: atom_id res chain seq x y z
N PRO A 1 -11.89 14.42 2.08
CA PRO A 1 -11.75 14.89 0.68
C PRO A 1 -10.67 14.06 -0.02
N THR A 2 -11.01 12.81 -0.31
CA THR A 2 -10.14 11.85 -1.02
C THR A 2 -10.38 11.92 -2.53
N ASP A 3 -11.27 12.82 -2.96
CA ASP A 3 -11.78 12.97 -4.32
C ASP A 3 -10.88 13.82 -5.25
N LEU A 4 -9.65 14.13 -4.84
CA LEU A 4 -8.72 14.99 -5.61
C LEU A 4 -7.61 14.23 -6.34
N VAL A 5 -7.48 12.92 -6.12
CA VAL A 5 -6.57 12.07 -6.90
C VAL A 5 -7.42 11.25 -7.86
N ASN A 6 -7.30 11.53 -9.15
CA ASN A 6 -8.01 10.77 -10.17
C ASN A 6 -7.52 9.31 -10.14
N MET A 7 -8.44 8.37 -9.91
CA MET A 7 -8.13 6.96 -9.78
C MET A 7 -7.48 6.40 -11.05
N ASP A 8 -7.84 6.94 -12.22
CA ASP A 8 -7.28 6.51 -13.50
C ASP A 8 -5.79 6.84 -13.61
N ASP A 9 -5.36 7.99 -13.09
CA ASP A 9 -3.95 8.38 -13.06
C ASP A 9 -3.13 7.49 -12.11
N VAL A 10 -3.73 7.06 -11.00
CA VAL A 10 -3.09 6.15 -10.04
C VAL A 10 -2.98 4.74 -10.60
N VAL A 11 -4.00 4.26 -11.31
CA VAL A 11 -3.96 2.96 -11.97
C VAL A 11 -2.88 2.96 -13.06
N ALA A 12 -2.81 4.01 -13.88
CA ALA A 12 -1.77 4.15 -14.90
C ALA A 12 -0.35 4.14 -14.29
N ALA A 13 -0.15 4.88 -13.19
CA ALA A 13 1.13 4.84 -12.48
C ALA A 13 1.41 3.45 -11.87
N ALA A 14 0.41 2.79 -11.30
CA ALA A 14 0.55 1.46 -10.71
C ALA A 14 0.86 0.37 -11.75
N GLU A 15 0.39 0.53 -12.98
CA GLU A 15 0.75 -0.35 -14.09
C GLU A 15 2.25 -0.33 -14.40
N GLU A 16 2.95 0.79 -14.21
CA GLU A 16 4.40 0.86 -14.45
C GLU A 16 5.20 -0.07 -13.52
N PHE A 17 4.67 -0.36 -12.32
CA PHE A 17 5.29 -1.26 -11.35
C PHE A 17 4.98 -2.74 -11.57
N LEU A 18 4.06 -3.06 -12.50
CA LEU A 18 3.71 -4.44 -12.82
C LEU A 18 4.67 -5.04 -13.86
N PRO A 19 5.22 -6.23 -13.62
CA PRO A 19 6.00 -6.96 -14.61
C PRO A 19 5.22 -7.22 -15.90
N ASP A 20 5.88 -7.10 -17.06
CA ASP A 20 5.25 -7.28 -18.37
C ASP A 20 4.65 -8.68 -18.57
N LEU A 21 5.23 -9.70 -17.93
CA LEU A 21 4.69 -11.07 -17.95
C LEU A 21 3.30 -11.13 -17.30
N ILE A 22 3.08 -10.38 -16.23
CA ILE A 22 1.79 -10.33 -15.54
C ILE A 22 0.76 -9.61 -16.41
N LYS A 23 1.17 -8.52 -17.08
CA LYS A 23 0.31 -7.79 -18.02
C LYS A 23 -0.10 -8.64 -19.22
N LEU A 24 0.83 -9.44 -19.73
CA LEU A 24 0.60 -10.33 -20.88
C LEU A 24 -0.36 -11.48 -20.54
N VAL A 25 -0.20 -12.10 -19.37
CA VAL A 25 -1.00 -13.26 -18.96
C VAL A 25 -2.42 -12.86 -18.54
N LEU A 26 -2.58 -11.73 -17.84
CA LEU A 26 -3.88 -11.29 -17.35
C LEU A 26 -4.67 -10.47 -18.38
N GLY A 27 -3.99 -9.75 -19.28
CA GLY A 27 -4.61 -8.83 -20.23
C GLY A 27 -5.03 -7.50 -19.60
N LYS A 28 -4.96 -6.41 -20.38
CA LYS A 28 -5.11 -5.02 -19.87
C LYS A 28 -6.35 -4.78 -19.00
N SER A 29 -7.53 -5.21 -19.43
CA SER A 29 -8.77 -4.98 -18.66
C SER A 29 -8.78 -5.69 -17.31
N ASN A 30 -8.17 -6.86 -17.19
CA ASN A 30 -8.08 -7.56 -15.90
C ASN A 30 -7.01 -6.95 -14.99
N VAL A 31 -5.94 -6.40 -15.56
CA VAL A 31 -4.91 -5.67 -14.81
C VAL A 31 -5.50 -4.38 -14.23
N GLU A 32 -6.20 -3.58 -15.03
CA GLU A 32 -6.86 -2.34 -14.58
C GLU A 32 -7.87 -2.62 -13.47
N ASN A 33 -8.75 -3.61 -13.67
CA ASN A 33 -9.75 -4.00 -12.66
C ASN A 33 -9.09 -4.53 -11.37
N GLY A 34 -8.03 -5.33 -11.51
CA GLY A 34 -7.26 -5.86 -10.37
C GLY A 34 -6.55 -4.75 -9.60
N LEU A 35 -5.92 -3.80 -10.29
CA LEU A 35 -5.29 -2.63 -9.70
C LEU A 35 -6.31 -1.75 -8.98
N GLN A 36 -7.47 -1.47 -9.59
CA GLN A 36 -8.54 -0.72 -8.93
C GLN A 36 -9.00 -1.42 -7.64
N MET A 37 -9.11 -2.76 -7.65
CA MET A 37 -9.49 -3.53 -6.47
C MET A 37 -8.42 -3.42 -5.36
N ILE A 38 -7.15 -3.63 -5.71
CA ILE A 38 -6.02 -3.51 -4.78
C ILE A 38 -5.97 -2.10 -4.19
N LEU A 39 -6.04 -1.07 -5.03
CA LEU A 39 -6.03 0.33 -4.59
C LEU A 39 -7.20 0.65 -3.66
N ARG A 40 -8.40 0.11 -3.93
CA ARG A 40 -9.55 0.25 -3.01
C ARG A 40 -9.31 -0.41 -1.66
N TYR A 41 -8.69 -1.59 -1.63
CA TYR A 41 -8.32 -2.25 -0.37
C TYR A 41 -7.20 -1.50 0.37
N PHE A 42 -6.24 -0.91 -0.35
CA PHE A 42 -5.25 -0.02 0.25
C PHE A 42 -5.87 1.26 0.82
N GLN A 43 -6.98 1.74 0.26
CA GLN A 43 -7.75 2.84 0.81
C GLN A 43 -8.59 2.44 2.04
N ASP A 44 -8.56 1.17 2.47
CA ASP A 44 -9.30 0.71 3.64
C ASP A 44 -8.79 1.40 4.92
N PRO A 45 -9.68 2.08 5.69
CA PRO A 45 -9.29 2.81 6.89
C PRO A 45 -8.72 1.93 8.01
N LEU A 46 -9.11 0.66 8.09
CA LEU A 46 -8.59 -0.28 9.09
C LEU A 46 -7.16 -0.69 8.72
N LEU A 47 -6.92 -1.05 7.45
CA LEU A 47 -5.59 -1.39 6.97
C LEU A 47 -4.61 -0.22 7.17
N ASN A 48 -5.02 0.99 6.81
CA ASN A 48 -4.19 2.18 6.98
C ASN A 48 -3.83 2.46 8.44
N LYS A 49 -4.74 2.19 9.39
CA LYS A 49 -4.43 2.30 10.82
C LYS A 49 -3.40 1.27 11.25
N GLN A 50 -3.53 0.02 10.79
CA GLN A 50 -2.57 -1.04 11.14
C GLN A 50 -1.17 -0.74 10.58
N LEU A 51 -1.09 -0.32 9.32
CA LEU A 51 0.17 0.11 8.71
C LEU A 51 0.79 1.31 9.43
N PHE A 52 -0.03 2.29 9.81
CA PHE A 52 0.44 3.44 10.59
C PHE A 52 1.01 3.03 11.94
N TYR A 53 0.37 2.13 12.68
CA TYR A 53 0.91 1.65 13.96
C TYR A 53 2.23 0.89 13.77
N MET A 54 2.37 0.09 12.72
CA MET A 54 3.63 -0.59 12.41
C MET A 54 4.76 0.40 12.11
N ILE A 55 4.49 1.44 11.32
CA ILE A 55 5.47 2.50 11.03
C ILE A 55 5.79 3.28 12.31
N LEU A 56 4.78 3.60 13.12
CA LEU A 56 4.96 4.31 14.37
C LEU A 56 5.84 3.50 15.32
N ASP A 57 5.64 2.19 15.40
CA ASP A 57 6.44 1.29 16.23
C ASP A 57 7.91 1.31 15.80
N GLU A 58 8.17 1.17 14.50
CA GLU A 58 9.53 1.26 13.94
C GLU A 58 10.18 2.62 14.20
N VAL A 59 9.45 3.72 14.03
CA VAL A 59 9.94 5.08 14.32
C VAL A 59 10.24 5.26 15.81
N LEU A 60 9.39 4.73 16.68
CA LEU A 60 9.62 4.79 18.13
C LEU A 60 10.86 4.01 18.54
N LEU A 61 11.11 2.84 17.95
CA LEU A 61 12.33 2.08 18.17
C LEU A 61 13.59 2.81 17.67
N GLN A 62 13.48 3.57 16.56
CA GLN A 62 14.60 4.38 16.06
C GLN A 62 14.89 5.61 16.91
N ILE A 63 13.85 6.26 17.46
CA ILE A 63 14.00 7.45 18.31
C ILE A 63 14.41 7.05 19.75
N PHE A 64 13.87 5.95 20.26
CA PHE A 64 14.09 5.45 21.61
C PHE A 64 14.50 3.96 21.56
N PRO A 65 15.77 3.67 21.18
CA PRO A 65 16.25 2.30 21.08
C PRO A 65 16.22 1.56 22.43
N GLU A 66 16.13 2.26 23.56
CA GLU A 66 15.99 1.66 24.88
C GLU A 66 14.68 0.88 25.05
N LEU A 67 13.65 1.19 24.24
CA LEU A 67 12.38 0.47 24.25
C LEU A 67 12.51 -0.95 23.71
N GLN A 68 13.51 -1.22 22.87
CA GLN A 68 13.72 -2.52 22.21
C GLN A 68 13.90 -3.65 23.25
N ALA A 69 14.59 -3.37 24.37
CA ALA A 69 14.76 -4.31 25.47
C ALA A 69 13.47 -4.62 26.24
N HIS A 70 12.42 -3.79 26.07
CA HIS A 70 11.13 -3.93 26.74
C HIS A 70 10.09 -4.65 25.87
N PHE A 71 10.29 -4.70 24.55
CA PHE A 71 9.43 -5.41 23.58
C PHE A 71 9.84 -6.88 23.36
N GLU A 72 11.05 -7.29 23.74
CA GLU A 72 11.54 -8.68 23.63
C GLU A 72 11.15 -9.62 24.80
N LYS A 73 10.30 -9.18 25.74
CA LYS A 73 9.76 -10.02 26.84
C LYS A 73 8.34 -10.48 26.57
#